data_AF-A0A7R7AMP5-F1
#
_entry.id   AF-A0A7R7AMP5-F1
#
_cell.length_a   1.000
_cell.length_b   1.000
_cell.length_c   1.000
_cell.angle_alpha   90.00
_cell.angle_beta   90.00
_cell.angle_gamma   90.00
#
_symmetry.space_group_name_H-M   'P 1'
#
loop_
_entity.id
_entity.type
_entity.pdbx_description
1 polymer ?
#
loop_
_entity_poly.entity_id
_entity_poly.type
_entity_poly.pdbx_seq_one_letter_code
_entity_poly.pdbx_strand_id
1 'polypeptide(L)'
;MTRKDFGLRAIAIGGLAATLMAAVPAAYAQDKVVVFAAASLKDALDAVNKSCQADVGEAATVSYAASSALAKQIEGGAPADVFISADLDWMKYLSDKKLTKPDTEVKLLGNEIVLVAPKDSTVATKIEKGFDLAKLVGDGKLAMGDFKAVPAGKYGKAALESLGVWSSVEGKVAQAENVRAALKLVSTGEAALGIVYATDAHAEKGVKVVGTFPEDSHPPIIYPVAQIADSKDKDTPAFLKCLQSAKAGALFKEQGFTVLTPSN
;
A
#
# COMPACT_ATOMS: atom_id res chain seq x y z
N MET A 1 59.94 45.22 52.87
CA MET A 1 59.39 44.46 54.01
C MET A 1 58.13 43.75 53.51
N THR A 2 58.19 42.46 53.10
CA THR A 2 57.98 41.24 53.93
C THR A 2 56.56 41.16 54.49
N ARG A 3 55.75 40.10 54.38
CA ARG A 3 55.91 38.64 54.17
C ARG A 3 54.44 38.11 53.99
N LYS A 4 54.12 37.21 53.04
CA LYS A 4 54.11 35.72 53.11
C LYS A 4 52.86 35.06 53.74
N ASP A 5 52.50 33.91 53.14
CA ASP A 5 51.83 32.69 53.65
C ASP A 5 50.28 32.65 53.67
N PHE A 6 49.61 31.78 52.88
CA PHE A 6 49.33 30.33 53.03
C PHE A 6 48.27 30.00 54.09
N GLY A 7 47.16 29.35 53.71
CA GLY A 7 46.21 28.80 54.69
C GLY A 7 44.85 28.35 54.13
N LEU A 8 44.77 27.05 53.82
CA LEU A 8 43.56 26.26 53.56
C LEU A 8 42.58 26.32 54.74
N ARG A 9 41.27 26.54 54.54
CA ARG A 9 40.18 25.95 55.38
C ARG A 9 38.88 25.79 54.60
N ALA A 10 38.50 24.53 54.43
CA ALA A 10 37.16 24.10 54.07
C ALA A 10 36.18 24.38 55.23
N ILE A 11 35.00 24.89 54.91
CA ILE A 11 33.81 24.78 55.77
C ILE A 11 32.66 24.34 54.88
N ALA A 12 32.25 23.09 55.06
CA ALA A 12 31.01 22.53 54.56
C ALA A 12 29.84 23.15 55.33
N ILE A 13 28.84 23.66 54.62
CA ILE A 13 27.50 23.89 55.18
C ILE A 13 26.54 23.15 54.25
N GLY A 14 25.96 22.08 54.81
CA GLY A 14 24.94 21.28 54.16
C GLY A 14 23.65 22.07 53.98
N GLY A 15 23.06 21.91 52.81
CA GLY A 15 21.66 22.20 52.52
C GLY A 15 21.09 20.98 51.81
N LEU A 16 20.35 20.14 52.55
CA LEU A 16 19.65 18.98 52.02
C LEU A 16 18.46 19.48 51.18
N ALA A 17 18.68 19.76 49.91
CA ALA A 17 17.61 20.01 48.96
C ALA A 17 17.01 18.67 48.53
N ALA A 18 15.95 18.24 49.22
CA ALA A 18 15.12 17.13 48.77
C ALA A 18 14.33 17.56 47.53
N THR A 19 14.90 17.34 46.35
CA THR A 19 14.17 17.44 45.08
C THR A 19 13.17 16.31 44.99
N LEU A 20 11.89 16.60 45.22
CA LEU A 20 10.77 15.75 44.82
C LEU A 20 10.82 15.59 43.30
N MET A 21 11.37 14.47 42.82
CA MET A 21 11.11 14.02 41.45
C MET A 21 9.66 13.55 41.40
N ALA A 22 8.77 14.42 40.93
CA ALA A 22 7.45 14.01 40.49
C ALA A 22 7.66 13.05 39.30
N ALA A 23 7.44 11.77 39.53
CA ALA A 23 7.35 10.78 38.46
C ALA A 23 6.12 11.17 37.63
N VAL A 24 6.36 11.83 36.50
CA VAL A 24 5.34 11.99 35.47
C VAL A 24 5.03 10.57 34.98
N PRO A 25 3.80 10.05 35.16
CA PRO A 25 3.46 8.80 34.51
C PRO A 25 3.62 9.03 33.01
N ALA A 26 4.53 8.27 32.38
CA ALA A 26 4.55 8.16 30.95
C ALA A 26 3.15 7.71 30.54
N ALA A 27 2.38 8.61 29.93
CA ALA A 27 1.17 8.24 29.26
C ALA A 27 1.60 7.21 28.21
N TYR A 28 1.29 5.93 28.46
CA TYR A 28 1.37 4.91 27.42
C TYR A 28 0.38 5.36 26.35
N ALA A 29 0.88 6.04 25.32
CA ALA A 29 0.17 6.05 24.05
C ALA A 29 -0.05 4.57 23.73
N GLN A 30 -1.31 4.13 23.65
CA GLN A 30 -1.61 2.86 22.99
C GLN A 30 -1.14 3.07 21.55
N ASP A 31 0.06 2.57 21.23
CA ASP A 31 0.53 2.59 19.86
C ASP A 31 -0.51 1.86 19.02
N LYS A 32 -0.98 2.52 17.96
CA LYS A 32 -1.97 1.96 17.03
C LYS A 32 -1.23 1.07 16.06
N VAL A 33 -1.83 -0.05 15.67
CA VAL A 33 -1.37 -0.88 14.55
C VAL A 33 -1.03 0.01 13.35
N VAL A 34 0.20 -0.07 12.87
CA VAL A 34 0.67 0.64 11.67
C VAL A 34 0.59 -0.28 10.47
N VAL A 35 -0.23 0.09 9.48
CA VAL A 35 -0.47 -0.73 8.28
C VAL A 35 0.14 -0.04 7.07
N PHE A 36 1.03 -0.74 6.38
CA PHE A 36 1.53 -0.33 5.07
C PHE A 36 0.78 -1.11 4.01
N ALA A 37 -0.08 -0.43 3.24
CA ALA A 37 -0.98 -1.06 2.29
C ALA A 37 -0.83 -0.49 0.88
N ALA A 38 -0.90 -1.37 -0.13
CA ALA A 38 -0.94 -0.98 -1.52
C ALA A 38 -2.03 0.08 -1.78
N ALA A 39 -1.69 1.12 -2.54
CA ALA A 39 -2.57 2.27 -2.79
C ALA A 39 -3.98 1.90 -3.31
N SER A 40 -4.11 0.81 -4.07
CA SER A 40 -5.41 0.35 -4.59
C SER A 40 -6.38 -0.12 -3.51
N LEU A 41 -5.89 -0.42 -2.29
CA LEU A 41 -6.71 -0.87 -1.17
C LEU A 41 -7.43 0.27 -0.45
N LYS A 42 -7.13 1.54 -0.77
CA LYS A 42 -7.50 2.69 0.07
C LYS A 42 -8.96 2.68 0.54
N ASP A 43 -9.91 2.71 -0.38
CA ASP A 43 -11.33 2.82 -0.03
C ASP A 43 -11.82 1.59 0.75
N ALA A 44 -11.42 0.39 0.32
CA ALA A 44 -11.83 -0.85 0.97
C ALA A 44 -11.23 -1.02 2.36
N LEU A 45 -9.93 -0.76 2.50
CA LEU A 45 -9.23 -0.91 3.76
C LEU A 45 -9.60 0.20 4.74
N ASP A 46 -9.91 1.42 4.30
CA ASP A 46 -10.47 2.46 5.18
C ASP A 46 -11.82 2.02 5.77
N ALA A 47 -12.70 1.44 4.95
CA ALA A 47 -13.99 0.90 5.42
C ALA A 47 -13.80 -0.28 6.38
N VAL A 48 -12.91 -1.22 6.05
CA VAL A 48 -12.57 -2.36 6.91
C VAL A 48 -11.95 -1.90 8.23
N ASN A 49 -10.99 -0.97 8.19
CA ASN A 49 -10.32 -0.43 9.38
C ASN A 49 -11.33 0.21 10.36
N LYS A 50 -12.25 1.03 9.84
CA LYS A 50 -13.36 1.58 10.63
C LYS A 50 -14.24 0.48 11.22
N SER A 51 -14.49 -0.58 10.46
CA SER A 51 -15.26 -1.73 10.90
C SER A 51 -14.54 -2.56 11.99
N CYS A 52 -13.23 -2.69 11.91
CA CYS A 52 -12.40 -3.48 12.82
C CYS A 52 -12.10 -2.77 14.14
N GLN A 53 -12.39 -1.47 14.26
CA GLN A 53 -12.09 -0.68 15.46
C GLN A 53 -12.64 -1.32 16.76
N ALA A 54 -13.81 -1.95 16.70
CA ALA A 54 -14.39 -2.64 17.86
C ALA A 54 -13.60 -3.89 18.29
N ASP A 55 -12.89 -4.54 17.34
CA ASP A 55 -12.14 -5.76 17.57
C ASP A 55 -10.71 -5.49 18.08
N VAL A 56 -10.13 -4.36 17.69
CA VAL A 56 -8.74 -3.96 18.03
C VAL A 56 -8.65 -2.77 19.00
N GLY A 57 -9.79 -2.27 19.49
CA GLY A 57 -9.90 -1.12 20.39
C GLY A 57 -9.80 0.24 19.69
N GLU A 58 -8.81 0.42 18.82
CA GLU A 58 -8.61 1.65 18.06
C GLU A 58 -8.37 1.39 16.56
N ALA A 59 -8.74 2.35 15.71
CA ALA A 59 -8.49 2.24 14.28
C ALA A 59 -6.98 2.30 13.98
N ALA A 60 -6.51 1.40 13.12
CA ALA A 60 -5.12 1.35 12.67
C ALA A 60 -4.73 2.62 11.92
N THR A 61 -3.44 2.99 11.98
CA THR A 61 -2.87 4.04 11.15
C THR A 61 -2.40 3.42 9.84
N VAL A 62 -3.03 3.82 8.72
CA VAL A 62 -2.72 3.22 7.41
C VAL A 62 -1.92 4.20 6.54
N SER A 63 -0.79 3.73 6.02
CA SER A 63 0.02 4.42 5.01
C SER A 63 -0.15 3.73 3.67
N TYR A 64 -0.53 4.51 2.65
CA TYR A 64 -0.80 4.03 1.30
C TYR A 64 0.25 4.51 0.32
N ALA A 65 0.86 3.59 -0.41
CA ALA A 65 1.76 3.88 -1.54
C ALA A 65 1.84 2.65 -2.46
N ALA A 66 2.74 2.68 -3.46
CA ALA A 66 3.06 1.46 -4.18
C ALA A 66 3.68 0.42 -3.23
N SER A 67 3.31 -0.86 -3.40
CA SER A 67 3.87 -1.96 -2.61
C SER A 67 5.39 -2.01 -2.67
N SER A 68 5.98 -1.62 -3.81
CA SER A 68 7.42 -1.44 -3.99
C SER A 68 8.04 -0.45 -3.03
N ALA A 69 7.48 0.77 -2.97
CA ALA A 69 7.96 1.82 -2.07
C ALA A 69 7.81 1.41 -0.61
N LEU A 70 6.64 0.84 -0.25
CA LEU A 70 6.37 0.39 1.12
C LEU A 70 7.30 -0.74 1.56
N ALA A 71 7.54 -1.73 0.71
CA ALA A 71 8.49 -2.80 0.99
C ALA A 71 9.92 -2.27 1.19
N LYS A 72 10.35 -1.30 0.37
CA LYS A 72 11.65 -0.63 0.55
C LYS A 72 11.72 0.18 1.85
N GLN A 73 10.63 0.81 2.27
CA GLN A 73 10.58 1.50 3.56
C GLN A 73 10.67 0.51 4.73
N ILE A 74 9.96 -0.63 4.66
CA ILE A 74 10.04 -1.69 5.68
C ILE A 74 11.46 -2.26 5.76
N GLU A 75 12.09 -2.54 4.62
CA GLU A 75 13.50 -2.94 4.57
C GLU A 75 14.42 -1.89 5.21
N GLY A 76 14.11 -0.60 5.00
CA GLY A 76 14.82 0.52 5.62
C GLY A 76 14.53 0.73 7.11
N GLY A 77 13.70 -0.10 7.74
CA GLY A 77 13.38 -0.03 9.17
C GLY A 77 12.17 0.84 9.51
N ALA A 78 11.29 1.15 8.55
CA ALA A 78 10.02 1.82 8.86
C ALA A 78 9.17 0.95 9.81
N PRO A 79 8.55 1.54 10.85
CA PRO A 79 7.87 0.80 11.91
C PRO A 79 6.46 0.38 11.50
N ALA A 80 6.34 -0.45 10.45
CA ALA A 80 5.06 -1.06 10.08
C ALA A 80 4.82 -2.34 10.89
N ASP A 81 3.57 -2.58 11.26
CA ASP A 81 3.13 -3.82 11.90
C ASP A 81 2.56 -4.82 10.89
N VAL A 82 1.85 -4.31 9.88
CA VAL A 82 1.21 -5.11 8.84
C VAL A 82 1.62 -4.57 7.48
N PHE A 83 1.93 -5.49 6.56
CA PHE A 83 2.13 -5.16 5.15
C PHE A 83 1.08 -5.87 4.28
N ILE A 84 0.46 -5.11 3.38
CA ILE A 84 -0.46 -5.63 2.35
C ILE A 84 0.05 -5.22 0.97
N SER A 85 0.61 -6.17 0.24
CA SER A 85 1.11 -5.96 -1.12
C SER A 85 -0.02 -6.12 -2.15
N ALA A 86 0.15 -5.57 -3.36
CA ALA A 86 -0.70 -5.87 -4.52
C ALA A 86 -0.10 -6.96 -5.43
N ASP A 87 1.05 -7.51 -5.07
CA ASP A 87 1.62 -8.70 -5.70
C ASP A 87 2.34 -9.60 -4.70
N LEU A 88 2.59 -10.84 -5.13
CA LEU A 88 3.37 -11.80 -4.35
C LEU A 88 4.87 -11.46 -4.33
N ASP A 89 5.39 -10.77 -5.35
CA ASP A 89 6.82 -10.51 -5.47
C ASP A 89 7.34 -9.58 -4.36
N TRP A 90 6.60 -8.52 -4.02
CA TRP A 90 7.00 -7.61 -2.94
C TRP A 90 6.75 -8.19 -1.55
N MET A 91 5.80 -9.11 -1.40
CA MET A 91 5.70 -9.89 -0.17
C MET A 91 6.91 -10.81 -0.03
N LYS A 92 7.18 -11.62 -1.05
CA LYS A 92 8.33 -12.52 -1.12
C LYS A 92 9.65 -11.79 -0.89
N TYR A 93 9.80 -10.57 -1.42
CA TYR A 93 10.96 -9.72 -1.19
C TYR A 93 11.25 -9.49 0.30
N LEU A 94 10.21 -9.21 1.09
CA LEU A 94 10.33 -9.04 2.54
C LEU A 94 10.50 -10.38 3.25
N SER A 95 9.77 -11.43 2.83
CA SER A 95 9.88 -12.78 3.40
C SER A 95 11.28 -13.38 3.24
N ASP A 96 11.89 -13.25 2.06
CA ASP A 96 13.27 -13.70 1.78
C ASP A 96 14.29 -12.99 2.69
N LYS A 97 13.99 -11.76 3.09
CA LYS A 97 14.78 -10.96 4.03
C LYS A 97 14.41 -11.20 5.50
N LYS A 98 13.46 -12.10 5.77
CA LYS A 98 12.95 -12.43 7.11
C LYS A 98 12.31 -11.24 7.82
N LEU A 99 11.74 -10.31 7.04
CA LEU A 99 11.08 -9.10 7.56
C LEU A 99 9.58 -9.31 7.79
N THR A 100 9.03 -10.47 7.45
CA THR A 100 7.66 -10.89 7.73
C THR A 100 7.65 -12.09 8.68
N LYS A 101 6.53 -12.31 9.38
CA LYS A 101 6.26 -13.53 10.14
C LYS A 101 5.63 -14.58 9.20
N PRO A 102 6.34 -15.67 8.85
CA PRO A 102 5.88 -16.59 7.80
C PRO A 102 4.53 -17.26 8.06
N ASP A 103 4.20 -17.53 9.32
CA ASP A 103 2.95 -18.14 9.76
C ASP A 103 1.74 -17.19 9.68
N THR A 104 1.98 -15.90 9.41
CA THR A 104 0.94 -14.88 9.24
C THR A 104 0.69 -14.51 7.78
N GLU A 105 1.47 -15.04 6.83
CA GLU A 105 1.33 -14.71 5.42
C GLU A 105 0.10 -15.38 4.79
N VAL A 106 -0.85 -14.56 4.34
CA VAL A 106 -2.11 -15.04 3.76
C VAL A 106 -2.37 -14.34 2.44
N LYS A 107 -2.82 -15.09 1.43
CA LYS A 107 -3.37 -14.54 0.19
C LYS A 107 -4.78 -14.03 0.47
N LEU A 108 -4.92 -12.73 0.71
CA LEU A 108 -6.16 -12.14 1.21
C LEU A 108 -7.17 -11.89 0.08
N LEU A 109 -6.73 -11.17 -0.96
CA LEU A 109 -7.62 -10.68 -2.03
C LEU A 109 -7.06 -10.99 -3.42
N GLY A 110 -7.97 -11.04 -4.39
CA GLY A 110 -7.71 -11.04 -5.81
C GLY A 110 -8.31 -9.80 -6.48
N ASN A 111 -7.87 -9.50 -7.69
CA ASN A 111 -8.35 -8.36 -8.47
C ASN A 111 -8.12 -8.61 -9.98
N GLU A 112 -8.55 -7.66 -10.80
CA GLU A 112 -8.40 -7.64 -12.25
C GLU A 112 -7.74 -6.31 -12.66
N ILE A 113 -6.99 -6.29 -13.76
CA ILE A 113 -6.59 -5.02 -14.39
C ILE A 113 -7.53 -4.68 -15.55
N VAL A 114 -7.76 -3.39 -15.70
CA VAL A 114 -8.66 -2.81 -16.70
C VAL A 114 -7.96 -1.67 -17.44
N LEU A 115 -8.36 -1.48 -18.69
CA LEU A 115 -8.05 -0.26 -19.44
C LEU A 115 -9.15 0.75 -19.14
N VAL A 116 -8.76 1.94 -18.70
CA VAL A 116 -9.68 3.05 -18.39
C VAL A 116 -9.43 4.24 -19.29
N ALA A 117 -10.46 5.07 -19.44
CA ALA A 117 -10.40 6.37 -20.12
C ALA A 117 -11.11 7.43 -19.25
N PRO A 118 -10.92 8.74 -19.50
CA PRO A 118 -11.74 9.78 -18.87
C PRO A 118 -13.23 9.49 -19.05
N LYS A 119 -14.06 9.88 -18.08
CA LYS A 119 -15.48 9.53 -18.03
C LYS A 119 -16.25 9.84 -19.32
N ASP A 120 -15.94 10.97 -19.95
CA ASP A 120 -16.61 11.47 -21.16
C ASP A 120 -15.95 11.02 -22.47
N SER A 121 -14.92 10.18 -22.40
CA SER A 121 -14.28 9.61 -23.58
C SER A 121 -15.28 8.79 -24.40
N THR A 122 -15.14 8.77 -25.72
CA THR A 122 -15.92 7.91 -26.63
C THR A 122 -15.22 6.59 -26.95
N VAL A 123 -13.99 6.41 -26.44
CA VAL A 123 -13.21 5.18 -26.66
C VAL A 123 -13.96 3.98 -26.08
N ALA A 124 -14.01 2.91 -26.87
CA ALA A 124 -14.45 1.58 -26.49
C ALA A 124 -13.62 0.57 -27.30
N THR A 125 -13.26 -0.55 -26.68
CA THR A 125 -12.50 -1.59 -27.38
C THR A 125 -12.74 -2.96 -26.75
N LYS A 126 -12.46 -4.01 -27.51
CA LYS A 126 -12.29 -5.35 -26.97
C LYS A 126 -10.80 -5.60 -26.81
N ILE A 127 -10.37 -5.97 -25.60
CA ILE A 127 -8.98 -6.29 -25.34
C ILE A 127 -8.74 -7.73 -25.79
N GLU A 128 -8.01 -7.87 -26.89
CA GLU A 128 -7.64 -9.16 -27.48
C GLU A 128 -6.28 -9.07 -28.15
N LYS A 129 -5.71 -10.21 -28.53
CA LYS A 129 -4.37 -10.27 -29.11
C LYS A 129 -4.26 -9.35 -30.33
N GLY A 130 -3.24 -8.48 -30.32
CA GLY A 130 -2.96 -7.55 -31.41
C GLY A 130 -3.92 -6.37 -31.55
N PHE A 131 -4.78 -6.10 -30.56
CA PHE A 131 -5.65 -4.91 -30.61
C PHE A 131 -4.83 -3.62 -30.74
N ASP A 132 -5.33 -2.65 -31.50
CA ASP A 132 -4.57 -1.44 -31.86
C ASP A 132 -4.59 -0.40 -30.72
N LEU A 133 -3.91 -0.71 -29.62
CA LEU A 133 -3.82 0.19 -28.45
C LEU A 133 -3.15 1.52 -28.82
N ALA A 134 -2.14 1.51 -29.69
CA ALA A 134 -1.45 2.73 -30.11
C ALA A 134 -2.38 3.73 -30.80
N LYS A 135 -3.33 3.25 -31.61
CA LYS A 135 -4.40 4.07 -32.19
C LYS A 135 -5.39 4.58 -31.15
N LEU A 136 -5.77 3.75 -30.18
CA LEU A 136 -6.68 4.16 -29.10
C LEU A 136 -6.06 5.24 -28.20
N VAL A 137 -4.76 5.16 -27.94
CA VAL A 137 -4.00 6.19 -27.21
C VAL A 137 -3.88 7.48 -28.03
N GLY A 138 -3.79 7.38 -29.37
CA GLY A 138 -3.61 8.53 -30.26
C GLY A 138 -2.32 9.29 -29.93
N ASP A 139 -2.40 10.61 -29.90
CA ASP A 139 -1.28 11.49 -29.50
C ASP A 139 -1.12 11.64 -27.98
N GLY A 140 -2.00 11.01 -27.20
CA GLY A 140 -1.99 11.05 -25.75
C GLY A 140 -0.98 10.10 -25.11
N LYS A 141 -1.09 9.98 -23.78
CA LYS A 141 -0.31 9.06 -22.97
C LYS A 141 -1.15 7.89 -22.46
N LEU A 142 -0.47 6.77 -22.23
CA LEU A 142 -0.99 5.62 -21.50
C LEU A 142 -0.47 5.69 -20.06
N ALA A 143 -1.33 6.04 -19.10
CA ALA A 143 -0.96 6.09 -17.69
C ALA A 143 -0.85 4.68 -17.10
N MET A 144 0.27 4.38 -16.44
CA MET A 144 0.51 3.11 -15.75
C MET A 144 1.32 3.37 -14.49
N GLY A 145 1.23 2.49 -13.48
CA GLY A 145 2.29 2.45 -12.47
C GLY A 145 3.65 2.19 -13.15
N ASP A 146 4.75 2.63 -12.53
CA ASP A 146 6.09 2.27 -13.01
C ASP A 146 6.17 0.75 -13.26
N PHE A 147 6.42 0.36 -14.51
CA PHE A 147 6.28 -1.03 -14.94
C PHE A 147 7.45 -1.92 -14.52
N LYS A 148 8.49 -1.35 -13.91
CA LYS A 148 9.63 -2.09 -13.37
C LYS A 148 9.43 -2.46 -11.91
N ALA A 149 8.66 -1.66 -11.16
CA ALA A 149 8.53 -1.82 -9.72
C ALA A 149 7.08 -1.89 -9.21
N VAL A 150 6.18 -1.06 -9.72
CA VAL A 150 4.81 -0.96 -9.20
C VAL A 150 3.99 -2.15 -9.68
N PRO A 151 3.28 -2.90 -8.79
CA PRO A 151 2.50 -4.08 -9.18
C PRO A 151 1.55 -3.85 -10.37
N ALA A 152 0.74 -2.80 -10.35
CA ALA A 152 -0.18 -2.50 -11.45
C ALA A 152 0.56 -2.23 -12.78
N GLY A 153 1.73 -1.60 -12.73
CA GLY A 153 2.59 -1.39 -13.88
C GLY A 153 3.15 -2.70 -14.42
N LYS A 154 3.63 -3.59 -13.53
CA LYS A 154 4.13 -4.92 -13.89
C LYS A 154 3.04 -5.79 -14.54
N TYR A 155 1.84 -5.85 -13.95
CA TYR A 155 0.72 -6.58 -14.53
C TYR A 155 0.30 -5.99 -15.87
N GLY A 156 0.20 -4.67 -15.98
CA GLY A 156 -0.14 -4.01 -17.24
C GLY A 156 0.90 -4.29 -18.33
N LYS A 157 2.20 -4.22 -18.04
CA LYS A 157 3.24 -4.57 -19.00
C LYS A 157 3.17 -6.04 -19.41
N ALA A 158 3.03 -6.95 -18.45
CA ALA A 158 2.88 -8.38 -18.74
C ALA A 158 1.68 -8.67 -19.65
N ALA A 159 0.53 -8.04 -19.38
CA ALA A 159 -0.67 -8.14 -20.21
C ALA A 159 -0.45 -7.62 -21.63
N LEU A 160 0.17 -6.46 -21.78
CA LEU A 160 0.46 -5.88 -23.09
C LEU A 160 1.50 -6.68 -23.88
N GLU A 161 2.48 -7.29 -23.20
CA GLU A 161 3.46 -8.19 -23.82
C GLU A 161 2.79 -9.49 -24.29
N SER A 162 1.96 -10.11 -23.46
CA SER A 162 1.19 -11.32 -23.79
C SER A 162 0.26 -11.10 -24.98
N LEU A 163 -0.39 -9.93 -25.04
CA LEU A 163 -1.26 -9.54 -26.14
C LEU A 163 -0.50 -9.06 -27.39
N GLY A 164 0.83 -8.91 -27.32
CA GLY A 164 1.69 -8.54 -28.45
C GLY A 164 1.63 -7.07 -28.84
N VAL A 165 1.24 -6.18 -27.93
CA VAL A 165 1.01 -4.75 -28.21
C VAL A 165 1.93 -3.80 -27.45
N TRP A 166 2.71 -4.28 -26.48
CA TRP A 166 3.61 -3.46 -25.64
C TRP A 166 4.52 -2.52 -26.44
N SER A 167 5.22 -3.04 -27.46
CA SER A 167 6.17 -2.27 -28.26
C SER A 167 5.54 -1.08 -28.98
N SER A 168 4.23 -1.12 -29.24
CA SER A 168 3.50 -0.04 -29.90
C SER A 168 3.23 1.17 -28.98
N VAL A 169 3.30 0.97 -27.66
CA VAL A 169 2.93 1.99 -26.65
C VAL A 169 4.01 2.30 -25.64
N GLU A 170 5.11 1.53 -25.59
CA GLU A 170 6.20 1.72 -24.63
C GLU A 170 6.69 3.18 -24.55
N GLY A 171 6.90 3.82 -25.71
CA GLY A 171 7.30 5.24 -25.79
C GLY A 171 6.21 6.27 -25.41
N LYS A 172 4.97 5.82 -25.20
CA LYS A 172 3.81 6.64 -24.82
C LYS A 172 3.38 6.44 -23.36
N VAL A 173 4.07 5.61 -22.59
CA VAL A 173 3.70 5.35 -21.19
C VAL A 173 4.03 6.57 -20.32
N ALA A 174 3.03 7.06 -19.59
CA ALA A 174 3.19 7.97 -18.47
C ALA A 174 3.27 7.14 -17.18
N GLN A 175 4.49 6.89 -16.70
CA GLN A 175 4.72 6.11 -15.49
C GLN A 175 4.42 6.94 -14.25
N ALA A 176 3.66 6.36 -13.33
CA ALA A 176 3.29 6.97 -12.06
C ALA A 176 3.86 6.18 -10.87
N GLU A 177 4.06 6.87 -9.76
CA GLU A 177 4.62 6.30 -8.52
C GLU A 177 3.74 5.21 -7.88
N ASN A 178 2.43 5.19 -8.18
CA ASN A 178 1.50 4.14 -7.78
C ASN A 178 0.27 4.13 -8.72
N VAL A 179 -0.59 3.13 -8.59
CA VAL A 179 -1.75 2.95 -9.46
C VAL A 179 -2.82 4.03 -9.31
N ARG A 180 -2.99 4.61 -8.10
CA ARG A 180 -3.94 5.72 -7.88
C ARG A 180 -3.43 7.03 -8.47
N ALA A 181 -2.12 7.24 -8.51
CA ALA A 181 -1.51 8.34 -9.27
C ALA A 181 -1.71 8.15 -10.78
N ALA A 182 -1.56 6.93 -11.32
CA ALA A 182 -1.87 6.65 -12.73
C ALA A 182 -3.37 6.88 -13.04
N LEU A 183 -4.26 6.40 -12.18
CA LEU A 183 -5.70 6.64 -12.28
C LEU A 183 -6.03 8.13 -12.31
N LYS A 184 -5.35 8.93 -11.47
CA LYS A 184 -5.55 10.37 -11.40
C LYS A 184 -5.22 11.08 -12.72
N LEU A 185 -4.13 10.69 -13.38
CA LEU A 185 -3.78 11.23 -14.71
C LEU A 185 -4.89 11.00 -15.73
N VAL A 186 -5.58 9.85 -15.66
CA VAL A 186 -6.73 9.56 -16.52
C VAL A 186 -7.94 10.37 -16.10
N SER A 187 -8.25 10.45 -14.80
CA SER A 187 -9.44 11.16 -14.32
C SER A 187 -9.37 12.67 -14.53
N THR A 188 -8.16 13.26 -14.63
CA THR A 188 -7.94 14.66 -15.00
C THR A 188 -7.75 14.90 -16.49
N GLY A 189 -7.73 13.84 -17.30
CA GLY A 189 -7.53 13.94 -18.76
C GLY A 189 -6.09 14.23 -19.20
N GLU A 190 -5.13 14.18 -18.28
CA GLU A 190 -3.70 14.30 -18.59
C GLU A 190 -3.16 13.07 -19.35
N ALA A 191 -3.80 11.92 -19.17
CA ALA A 191 -3.59 10.71 -19.96
C ALA A 191 -4.88 10.31 -20.68
N ALA A 192 -4.74 9.89 -21.94
CA ALA A 192 -5.87 9.49 -22.77
C ALA A 192 -6.47 8.16 -22.30
N LEU A 193 -5.59 7.25 -21.87
CA LEU A 193 -5.94 5.93 -21.33
C LEU A 193 -5.05 5.63 -20.13
N GLY A 194 -5.45 4.67 -19.32
CA GLY A 194 -4.57 4.10 -18.31
C GLY A 194 -4.89 2.65 -17.98
N ILE A 195 -3.91 1.96 -17.40
CA ILE A 195 -4.07 0.59 -16.90
C ILE A 195 -4.03 0.65 -15.38
N VAL A 196 -5.14 0.26 -14.78
CA VAL A 196 -5.39 0.30 -13.32
C VAL A 196 -6.10 -0.98 -12.90
N TYR A 197 -6.34 -1.18 -11.60
CA TYR A 197 -7.20 -2.28 -11.17
C TYR A 197 -8.68 -1.97 -11.35
N ALA A 198 -9.52 -3.00 -11.52
CA ALA A 198 -10.97 -2.85 -11.62
C ALA A 198 -11.55 -2.13 -10.39
N THR A 199 -11.02 -2.42 -9.20
CA THR A 199 -11.38 -1.75 -7.93
C THR A 199 -11.03 -0.26 -7.92
N ASP A 200 -9.94 0.14 -8.60
CA ASP A 200 -9.55 1.54 -8.70
C ASP A 200 -10.54 2.30 -9.60
N ALA A 201 -10.91 1.70 -10.74
CA ALA A 201 -11.92 2.25 -11.63
C ALA A 201 -13.32 2.31 -10.98
N HIS A 202 -13.64 1.36 -10.09
CA HIS A 202 -14.86 1.38 -9.29
C HIS A 202 -14.90 2.58 -8.32
N ALA A 203 -13.76 2.92 -7.71
CA ALA A 203 -13.65 4.00 -6.73
C ALA A 203 -13.61 5.41 -7.34
N GLU A 204 -13.25 5.55 -8.62
CA GLU A 204 -13.08 6.85 -9.30
C GLU A 204 -14.18 7.12 -10.34
N LYS A 205 -15.05 8.09 -10.05
CA LYS A 205 -16.18 8.46 -10.93
C LYS A 205 -15.73 9.22 -12.18
N GLY A 206 -14.54 9.82 -12.16
CA GLY A 206 -13.94 10.56 -13.27
C GLY A 206 -13.40 9.68 -14.41
N VAL A 207 -13.49 8.35 -14.29
CA VAL A 207 -13.09 7.43 -15.35
C VAL A 207 -14.23 6.50 -15.75
N LYS A 208 -14.01 5.77 -16.85
CA LYS A 208 -14.81 4.61 -17.23
C LYS A 208 -13.87 3.48 -17.65
N VAL A 209 -14.31 2.24 -17.42
CA VAL A 209 -13.66 1.06 -17.98
C VAL A 209 -13.99 0.98 -19.47
N VAL A 210 -12.97 0.85 -20.31
CA VAL A 210 -13.11 0.65 -21.76
C VAL A 210 -12.80 -0.79 -22.20
N GLY A 211 -12.21 -1.59 -21.32
CA GLY A 211 -12.04 -3.03 -21.48
C GLY A 211 -11.35 -3.66 -20.27
N THR A 212 -11.61 -4.93 -20.02
CA THR A 212 -10.93 -5.75 -19.00
C THR A 212 -9.89 -6.63 -19.69
N PHE A 213 -8.69 -6.71 -19.12
CA PHE A 213 -7.66 -7.58 -19.68
C PHE A 213 -7.99 -9.05 -19.40
N PRO A 214 -7.72 -9.98 -20.33
CA PRO A 214 -7.90 -11.41 -20.09
C PRO A 214 -7.07 -11.89 -18.89
N GLU A 215 -7.63 -12.76 -18.05
CA GLU A 215 -6.92 -13.29 -16.87
C GLU A 215 -5.63 -14.03 -17.23
N ASP A 216 -5.56 -14.64 -18.42
CA ASP A 216 -4.38 -15.35 -18.93
C ASP A 216 -3.33 -14.42 -19.57
N SER A 217 -3.59 -13.12 -19.65
CA SER A 217 -2.65 -12.14 -20.19
C SER A 217 -1.57 -11.74 -19.17
N HIS A 218 -1.80 -11.93 -17.87
CA HIS A 218 -0.87 -11.58 -16.81
C HIS A 218 -0.87 -12.63 -15.69
N PRO A 219 0.13 -12.64 -14.78
CA PRO A 219 0.06 -13.47 -13.59
C PRO A 219 -1.17 -13.11 -12.73
N PRO A 220 -1.72 -14.04 -11.94
CA PRO A 220 -2.84 -13.76 -11.05
C PRO A 220 -2.54 -12.60 -10.10
N ILE A 221 -3.47 -11.64 -10.02
CA ILE A 221 -3.32 -10.48 -9.14
C ILE A 221 -3.77 -10.89 -7.76
N ILE A 222 -2.81 -10.99 -6.83
CA ILE A 222 -3.04 -11.43 -5.46
C ILE A 222 -2.48 -10.40 -4.50
N TYR A 223 -3.28 -10.05 -3.50
CA TYR A 223 -2.91 -9.17 -2.40
C TYR A 223 -2.57 -10.01 -1.16
N PRO A 224 -1.30 -10.35 -0.94
CA PRO A 224 -0.90 -10.99 0.29
C PRO A 224 -0.86 -9.99 1.45
N VAL A 225 -1.22 -10.46 2.64
CA VAL A 225 -1.06 -9.75 3.91
C VAL A 225 -0.14 -10.52 4.83
N ALA A 226 0.66 -9.82 5.63
CA ALA A 226 1.52 -10.41 6.65
C ALA A 226 1.76 -9.46 7.81
N GLN A 227 2.03 -10.01 9.00
CA GLN A 227 2.66 -9.27 10.09
C GLN A 227 4.15 -9.09 9.81
N ILE A 228 4.67 -7.90 10.09
CA ILE A 228 6.11 -7.61 10.06
C ILE A 228 6.82 -8.27 11.24
N ALA A 229 7.99 -8.87 11.01
CA ALA A 229 8.72 -9.65 12.00
C ALA A 229 9.02 -8.88 13.28
N ASP A 230 9.40 -7.61 13.14
CA ASP A 230 9.78 -6.74 14.25
C ASP A 230 8.59 -6.05 14.95
N SER A 231 7.37 -6.21 14.44
CA SER A 231 6.15 -5.71 15.07
C SER A 231 6.06 -6.15 16.54
N LYS A 232 5.90 -5.17 17.44
CA LYS A 232 5.71 -5.35 18.89
C LYS A 232 4.30 -5.01 19.35
N ASP A 233 3.46 -4.54 18.43
CA ASP A 233 2.08 -4.21 18.71
C ASP A 233 1.27 -5.47 19.05
N LYS A 234 0.54 -5.41 20.16
CA LYS A 234 -0.23 -6.53 20.71
C LYS A 234 -1.54 -6.80 19.96
N ASP A 235 -2.06 -5.81 19.24
CA ASP A 235 -3.37 -5.85 18.58
C ASP A 235 -3.24 -6.25 17.10
N THR A 236 -2.03 -6.28 16.56
CA THR A 236 -1.72 -6.72 15.19
C THR A 236 -2.32 -8.09 14.84
N PRO A 237 -2.23 -9.15 15.68
CA PRO A 237 -2.89 -10.42 15.39
C PRO A 237 -4.42 -10.29 15.31
N ALA A 238 -5.03 -9.46 16.15
CA ALA A 238 -6.47 -9.21 16.12
C ALA A 238 -6.88 -8.42 14.85
N PHE A 239 -6.06 -7.47 14.41
CA PHE A 239 -6.27 -6.76 13.14
C PHE A 239 -6.21 -7.72 11.95
N LEU A 240 -5.18 -8.58 11.88
CA LEU A 240 -5.07 -9.61 10.83
C LEU A 240 -6.26 -10.57 10.81
N LYS A 241 -6.76 -10.96 11.99
CA LYS A 241 -7.98 -11.78 12.10
C LYS A 241 -9.20 -11.01 11.58
N CYS A 242 -9.33 -9.73 11.91
CA CYS A 242 -10.44 -8.91 11.42
C CYS A 242 -10.43 -8.77 9.89
N LEU A 243 -9.26 -8.57 9.26
CA LEU A 243 -9.13 -8.54 7.80
C LEU A 243 -9.67 -9.80 7.11
N GLN A 244 -9.61 -10.95 7.79
CA GLN A 244 -10.08 -12.26 7.30
C GLN A 244 -11.53 -12.59 7.72
N SER A 245 -12.21 -11.67 8.42
CA SER A 245 -13.58 -11.89 8.89
C SER A 245 -14.60 -11.77 7.76
N ALA A 246 -15.78 -12.38 7.95
CA ALA A 246 -16.91 -12.24 7.01
C ALA A 246 -17.32 -10.77 6.78
N LYS A 247 -17.24 -9.95 7.84
CA LYS A 247 -17.57 -8.52 7.80
C LYS A 247 -16.58 -7.74 6.92
N ALA A 248 -15.28 -7.99 7.08
CA ALA A 248 -14.26 -7.40 6.21
C ALA A 248 -14.41 -7.90 4.77
N GLY A 249 -14.64 -9.20 4.59
CA GLY A 249 -14.87 -9.79 3.28
C GLY A 249 -16.04 -9.17 2.52
N ALA A 250 -17.13 -8.80 3.19
CA ALA A 250 -18.24 -8.08 2.57
C ALA A 250 -17.84 -6.68 2.07
N LEU A 251 -17.08 -5.94 2.87
CA LEU A 251 -16.59 -4.59 2.52
C LEU A 251 -15.56 -4.61 1.37
N PHE A 252 -14.69 -5.63 1.33
CA PHE A 252 -13.80 -5.84 0.19
C PHE A 252 -14.57 -6.13 -1.10
N LYS A 253 -15.58 -6.99 -1.04
CA LYS A 253 -16.44 -7.32 -2.19
C LYS A 253 -17.25 -6.12 -2.67
N GLU A 254 -17.73 -5.27 -1.76
CA GLU A 254 -18.43 -4.03 -2.10
C GLU A 254 -17.57 -3.12 -2.99
N GLN A 255 -16.26 -3.10 -2.75
CA GLN A 255 -15.29 -2.34 -3.55
C GLN A 255 -14.78 -3.08 -4.79
N GLY A 256 -15.26 -4.31 -5.04
CA GLY A 256 -14.94 -5.10 -6.22
C GLY A 256 -13.77 -6.09 -6.09
N PHE A 257 -13.21 -6.27 -4.89
CA PHE A 257 -12.17 -7.29 -4.68
C PHE A 257 -12.75 -8.70 -4.63
N THR A 258 -12.00 -9.68 -5.15
CA THR A 258 -12.25 -11.09 -4.87
C THR A 258 -11.67 -11.45 -3.51
N VAL A 259 -12.43 -12.07 -2.62
CA VAL A 259 -11.89 -12.56 -1.33
C VAL A 259 -11.39 -13.99 -1.52
N LEU A 260 -10.11 -14.24 -1.23
CA LEU A 260 -9.45 -15.53 -1.45
C LEU A 260 -9.35 -16.39 -0.19
N THR A 261 -9.44 -15.78 0.99
CA THR A 261 -9.41 -16.51 2.27
C THR A 261 -10.84 -16.87 2.69
N PRO A 262 -11.11 -18.10 3.17
CA PRO A 262 -12.40 -18.44 3.77
C PRO A 262 -12.68 -17.54 4.98
N SER A 263 -13.91 -17.05 5.10
CA SER A 263 -14.32 -16.28 6.28
C SER A 263 -14.26 -17.18 7.52
N ASN A 264 -13.50 -16.75 8.54
CA ASN A 264 -13.54 -17.34 9.89
C ASN A 264 -14.75 -16.84 10.69
#